data_AF-A0A0G4B427-F1
#
_entry.id   AF-A0A0G4B427-F1
#
_cell.length_a   1.000
_cell.length_b   1.000
_cell.length_c   1.000
_cell.angle_alpha   90.00
_cell.angle_beta   90.00
_cell.angle_gamma   90.00
#
_symmetry.space_group_name_H-M   'P 1'
#
loop_
_entity.id
_entity.type
_entity.pdbx_description
1 polymer ?
#
loop_
_entity_poly.entity_id
_entity_poly.type
_entity_poly.pdbx_seq_one_letter_code
_entity_poly.pdbx_strand_id
1 'polypeptide(L)'
;MATKCPKCGHEEGGNPSYCTDCGNKNGPLPTCLHCGALIWSTHSHCQGCGLDRKTALTDPEKLEQEKARILAEEQLRAEKRAKKKWWQFWRQDPDLLEGP
;
A
#
# COMPACT_ATOMS: atom_id res chain seq x y z
N MET A 1 -1.65 29.73 -19.03
CA MET A 1 -1.39 29.39 -17.62
C MET A 1 0.02 28.82 -17.54
N ALA A 2 0.89 29.43 -16.74
CA ALA A 2 2.24 28.92 -16.50
C ALA A 2 2.21 28.02 -15.27
N THR A 3 2.84 26.85 -15.35
CA THR A 3 2.97 25.90 -14.24
C THR A 3 4.38 25.96 -13.72
N LYS A 4 4.51 26.25 -12.42
CA LYS A 4 5.80 26.35 -11.74
C LYS A 4 6.29 24.96 -11.36
N CYS A 5 7.52 24.63 -11.74
CA CYS A 5 8.13 23.36 -11.36
C CYS A 5 8.29 23.30 -9.83
N PRO A 6 7.77 22.26 -9.15
CA PRO A 6 7.84 22.15 -7.69
C PRO A 6 9.26 21.85 -7.16
N LYS A 7 10.22 21.55 -8.05
CA LYS A 7 11.60 21.21 -7.68
C LYS A 7 12.57 22.37 -7.84
N CYS A 8 12.63 22.99 -9.01
CA CYS A 8 13.56 24.09 -9.29
C CYS A 8 12.88 25.47 -9.27
N GLY A 9 11.55 25.54 -9.23
CA GLY A 9 10.84 26.81 -9.29
C GLY A 9 10.80 27.47 -10.68
N HIS A 10 11.30 26.80 -11.72
CA HIS A 10 11.22 27.29 -13.10
C HIS A 10 9.76 27.37 -13.55
N GLU A 11 9.39 28.48 -14.20
CA GLU A 11 8.03 28.71 -14.68
C GLU A 11 7.92 28.25 -16.13
N GLU A 12 7.05 27.27 -16.39
CA GLU A 12 6.89 26.71 -17.72
C GLU A 12 5.53 27.07 -18.32
N GLY A 13 5.52 27.38 -19.61
CA GLY A 13 4.28 27.57 -20.35
C GLY A 13 3.52 26.25 -20.51
N GLY A 14 2.28 26.19 -20.03
CA GLY A 14 1.42 25.00 -20.13
C GLY A 14 1.56 24.02 -18.96
N ASN A 15 1.12 22.78 -19.16
CA ASN A 15 1.27 21.66 -18.20
C ASN A 15 2.20 20.58 -18.79
N PRO A 16 3.51 20.86 -18.96
CA PRO A 16 4.42 19.84 -19.45
C PRO A 16 4.52 18.71 -18.40
N SER A 17 4.60 17.46 -18.83
CA SER A 17 4.75 16.30 -17.92
C SER A 17 6.09 16.30 -17.17
N TYR A 18 7.08 17.03 -17.68
CA TYR A 18 8.43 17.13 -17.16
C TYR A 18 8.93 18.56 -17.30
N CYS A 19 9.79 18.97 -16.37
CA CYS A 19 10.42 20.27 -16.40
C CYS A 19 11.55 20.30 -17.42
N THR A 20 11.48 21.24 -18.35
CA THR A 20 12.49 21.47 -19.41
C THR A 20 13.83 21.92 -18.87
N ASP A 21 13.86 22.55 -17.69
CA ASP A 21 15.08 23.04 -17.05
C ASP A 21 15.75 21.96 -16.18
N CYS A 22 15.01 21.31 -15.29
CA CYS A 22 15.58 20.35 -14.33
C CYS A 22 15.26 18.86 -14.61
N GLY A 23 14.50 18.56 -15.66
CA GLY A 23 14.06 17.21 -16.04
C GLY A 23 13.04 16.57 -15.09
N ASN A 24 12.61 17.28 -14.03
CA ASN A 24 11.75 16.70 -13.01
C ASN A 24 10.31 16.54 -13.47
N LYS A 25 9.63 15.47 -13.06
CA LYS A 25 8.24 15.24 -13.45
C LYS A 25 7.32 16.32 -12.85
N ASN A 26 6.70 17.11 -13.72
CA ASN A 26 5.67 18.10 -13.39
C ASN A 26 4.31 17.38 -13.35
N GLY A 27 4.17 16.47 -12.39
CA GLY A 27 2.89 15.80 -12.12
C GLY A 27 2.01 16.64 -11.17
N PRO A 28 0.69 16.44 -11.17
CA PRO A 28 -0.18 17.01 -10.14
C PRO A 28 0.31 16.55 -8.76
N LEU A 29 0.45 17.52 -7.84
CA LEU A 29 0.80 17.22 -6.46
C LEU A 29 -0.28 16.32 -5.86
N PRO A 30 0.09 15.19 -5.26
CA PRO A 30 -0.91 14.28 -4.71
C PRO A 30 -1.56 14.93 -3.48
N THR A 31 -2.89 14.83 -3.39
CA THR A 31 -3.66 15.35 -2.27
C THR A 31 -3.70 14.36 -1.12
N CYS A 32 -3.66 14.86 0.11
CA CYS A 32 -3.84 14.04 1.30
C CYS A 32 -5.28 13.53 1.35
N LEU A 33 -5.45 12.21 1.39
CA LEU A 33 -6.76 11.55 1.51
C LEU A 33 -7.41 11.81 2.88
N HIS A 34 -6.63 12.26 3.87
CA HIS A 34 -7.10 12.47 5.24
C HIS A 34 -7.52 13.91 5.55
N CYS A 35 -6.93 14.92 4.89
CA CYS A 35 -7.24 16.34 5.14
C CYS A 35 -7.45 17.18 3.87
N GLY A 36 -7.25 16.61 2.68
CA GLY A 36 -7.37 17.31 1.40
C GLY A 36 -6.21 18.23 1.04
N ALA A 37 -5.24 18.45 1.95
CA ALA A 37 -4.10 19.32 1.67
C ALA A 37 -3.14 18.72 0.62
N LEU A 38 -2.50 19.58 -0.18
CA LEU A 38 -1.51 19.15 -1.18
C LEU A 38 -0.22 18.68 -0.50
N ILE A 39 0.25 17.49 -0.87
CA ILE A 39 1.51 16.93 -0.35
C ILE A 39 2.61 17.14 -1.39
N TRP A 40 3.60 17.94 -1.02
CA TRP A 40 4.75 18.19 -1.88
C TRP A 40 5.66 16.96 -1.93
N SER A 41 6.18 16.64 -3.10
CA SER A 41 7.09 15.51 -3.30
C SER A 41 8.39 15.61 -2.50
N THR A 42 8.76 16.82 -2.05
CA THR A 42 9.93 17.11 -1.20
C THR A 42 9.67 16.86 0.28
N HIS A 43 8.41 16.73 0.71
CA HIS A 43 8.05 16.53 2.11
C HIS A 43 7.63 15.09 2.38
N SER A 44 8.23 14.50 3.42
CA SER A 44 7.93 13.13 3.87
C SER A 44 6.60 13.02 4.60
N HIS A 45 5.97 14.15 4.94
CA HIS A 45 4.73 14.25 5.73
C HIS A 45 3.82 15.32 5.12
N CYS A 46 2.51 15.16 5.32
CA CYS A 46 1.50 16.13 4.94
C CYS A 46 1.62 17.38 5.84
N GLN A 47 1.71 18.56 5.24
CA GLN A 47 1.83 19.81 5.99
C GLN A 47 0.51 20.26 6.64
N GLY A 48 -0.64 19.72 6.23
CA GLY A 48 -1.94 20.04 6.81
C GLY A 48 -2.26 19.24 8.08
N CYS A 49 -2.02 17.93 8.07
CA CYS A 49 -2.37 17.03 9.17
C CYS A 49 -1.18 16.34 9.86
N GLY A 50 0.04 16.49 9.33
CA GLY A 50 1.25 15.88 9.90
C GLY A 50 1.43 14.39 9.58
N LEU A 51 0.46 13.73 8.94
CA LEU A 51 0.55 12.30 8.55
C LEU A 51 1.68 12.05 7.55
N ASP A 52 2.32 10.89 7.65
CA ASP A 52 3.38 10.49 6.71
C ASP A 52 2.82 10.46 5.29
N ARG A 53 3.64 10.82 4.29
CA ARG A 53 3.23 10.83 2.89
C ARG A 53 2.69 9.47 2.42
N LYS A 54 3.22 8.36 2.94
CA LYS A 54 2.69 7.03 2.62
C LYS A 54 1.27 6.87 3.14
N THR A 55 1.06 7.14 4.42
CA THR A 55 -0.24 7.04 5.09
C THR A 55 -1.25 8.01 4.50
N ALA A 56 -0.83 9.24 4.20
CA ALA A 56 -1.65 10.30 3.66
C ALA A 56 -2.08 10.07 2.19
N LEU A 57 -1.38 9.20 1.45
CA LEU A 57 -1.66 8.86 0.04
C LEU A 57 -2.17 7.44 -0.15
N THR A 58 -2.13 6.62 0.90
CA THR A 58 -2.65 5.26 0.85
C THR A 58 -4.13 5.32 1.13
N ASP A 59 -4.90 4.85 0.16
CA ASP A 59 -6.33 4.67 0.31
C ASP A 59 -6.60 3.63 1.42
N PRO A 60 -7.40 3.97 2.45
CA PRO A 60 -7.62 3.07 3.58
C PRO A 60 -8.27 1.75 3.14
N GLU A 61 -9.13 1.79 2.13
CA GLU A 61 -9.82 0.61 1.59
C GLU A 61 -8.82 -0.35 0.93
N LYS A 62 -7.87 0.17 0.15
CA LYS A 62 -6.78 -0.65 -0.41
C LYS A 62 -5.87 -1.25 0.66
N LEU A 63 -5.61 -0.54 1.75
CA LEU A 63 -4.80 -1.06 2.85
C LEU A 63 -5.54 -2.19 3.58
N GLU A 64 -6.83 -2.04 3.83
CA GLU A 64 -7.68 -3.08 4.43
C GLU A 64 -7.78 -4.31 3.53
N GLN A 65 -7.94 -4.11 2.22
CA GLN A 65 -8.00 -5.19 1.24
C GLN A 65 -6.70 -6.01 1.19
N GLU A 66 -5.55 -5.35 1.25
CA GLU A 66 -4.25 -6.04 1.27
C GLU A 66 -4.05 -6.83 2.57
N LYS A 67 -4.41 -6.24 3.72
CA LYS A 67 -4.38 -6.94 5.01
C LYS A 67 -5.28 -8.18 5.00
N ALA A 68 -6.50 -8.06 4.47
CA ALA A 68 -7.42 -9.18 4.34
C ALA A 68 -6.86 -10.30 3.45
N ARG A 69 -6.19 -9.93 2.34
CA ARG A 69 -5.55 -10.89 1.44
C ARG A 69 -4.43 -11.68 2.15
N ILE A 70 -3.57 -10.98 2.90
CA ILE A 70 -2.48 -11.60 3.67
C ILE A 70 -3.06 -12.55 4.73
N LEU A 71 -4.07 -12.11 5.47
CA LEU A 71 -4.72 -12.94 6.49
C LEU A 71 -5.37 -14.19 5.89
N ALA A 72 -6.07 -14.06 4.76
CA ALA A 72 -6.67 -15.20 4.06
C ALA A 72 -5.62 -16.21 3.58
N GLU A 73 -4.48 -15.73 3.07
CA GLU A 73 -3.38 -16.62 2.67
C GLU A 73 -2.77 -17.34 3.88
N GLU A 74 -2.62 -16.67 5.01
CA GLU A 74 -2.12 -17.28 6.24
C GLU A 74 -3.09 -18.34 6.80
N GLN A 75 -4.39 -18.05 6.81
CA GLN A 75 -5.43 -19.01 7.18
C GLN A 75 -5.40 -20.25 6.29
N LEU A 76 -5.29 -20.09 4.97
CA LEU A 76 -5.18 -21.20 4.05
C LEU A 76 -3.90 -22.04 4.31
N ARG A 77 -2.78 -21.38 4.60
CA ARG A 77 -1.53 -22.08 4.98
C ARG A 77 -1.69 -22.82 6.30
N ALA A 78 -2.38 -22.25 7.29
CA ALA A 78 -2.66 -22.89 8.56
C ALA A 78 -3.57 -24.11 8.40
N GLU A 79 -4.64 -24.00 7.62
CA GLU A 79 -5.53 -25.12 7.32
C GLU A 79 -4.80 -26.25 6.60
N LYS A 80 -3.96 -25.93 5.62
CA LYS A 80 -3.11 -26.94 4.94
C LYS A 80 -2.15 -27.63 5.92
N ARG A 81 -1.56 -26.90 6.86
CA ARG A 81 -0.71 -27.48 7.93
C ARG A 81 -1.52 -28.37 8.86
N ALA A 82 -2.72 -27.94 9.27
CA ALA A 82 -3.61 -28.72 10.11
C ALA A 82 -4.06 -30.03 9.42
N LYS A 83 -4.48 -29.94 8.16
CA LYS A 83 -4.86 -31.10 7.34
C LYS A 83 -3.68 -32.06 7.15
N LYS A 84 -2.48 -31.55 6.87
CA LYS A 84 -1.27 -32.38 6.76
C LYS A 84 -0.93 -33.07 8.09
N LYS A 85 -1.03 -32.36 9.22
CA LYS A 85 -0.81 -32.92 10.56
C LYS A 85 -1.84 -33.98 10.91
N TRP A 86 -3.11 -33.75 10.60
CA TRP A 86 -4.19 -34.71 10.77
C TRP A 86 -3.97 -35.97 9.93
N TRP A 87 -3.58 -35.83 8.66
CA TRP A 87 -3.23 -36.96 7.80
C TRP A 87 -2.01 -37.75 8.30
N GLN A 88 -1.02 -37.08 8.90
CA GLN A 88 0.13 -37.77 9.52
C GLN A 88 -0.29 -38.57 10.76
N PHE A 89 -1.13 -37.99 11.61
CA PHE A 89 -1.70 -38.66 12.77
C PHE A 89 -2.47 -39.93 12.37
N TRP A 90 -3.36 -39.82 11.37
CA TRP A 90 -4.12 -40.96 10.83
C TRP A 90 -3.25 -42.06 10.22
N ARG A 91 -2.07 -41.72 9.70
CA ARG A 91 -1.15 -42.72 9.13
C ARG A 91 -0.37 -43.47 10.22
N GLN A 92 -0.26 -42.89 11.43
CA GLN A 92 0.53 -43.47 12.52
C GLN A 92 -0.26 -44.50 13.35
N ASP A 93 -1.57 -44.28 13.54
CA ASP A 93 -2.47 -45.17 14.30
C ASP A 93 -3.84 -45.27 13.62
N PRO A 94 -4.03 -46.16 12.62
CA PRO A 94 -5.33 -46.38 11.99
C PRO A 94 -6.31 -47.19 12.86
N ASP A 95 -5.83 -47.82 13.93
CA ASP A 95 -6.57 -48.77 14.79
C ASP A 95 -7.39 -48.06 15.91
N LEU A 96 -7.14 -46.77 16.16
CA LEU A 96 -7.79 -46.01 17.25
C LEU A 96 -9.25 -45.61 16.96
N LEU A 97 -9.87 -46.20 15.92
CA LEU A 97 -11.27 -46.01 15.54
C LEU A 97 -12.16 -47.21 15.84
N GLU A 98 -11.58 -48.35 16.23
CA GLU A 98 -12.35 -49.38 16.90
C GLU A 98 -12.39 -48.99 18.39
N GLY A 99 -13.30 -48.07 18.71
CA GLY A 99 -13.69 -47.82 20.10
C GLY A 99 -14.19 -49.11 20.76
N PRO A 100 -14.21 -49.18 22.11
CA PRO A 100 -14.61 -50.38 22.85
C PRO A 100 -16.03 -50.86 22.53
#